data_AF-G4ZUP0-F1
#
_entry.id   AF-G4ZUP0-F1
#
_cell.length_a   1.000
_cell.length_b   1.000
_cell.length_c   1.000
_cell.angle_alpha   90.00
_cell.angle_beta   90.00
_cell.angle_gamma   90.00
#
_symmetry.space_group_name_H-M   'P 1'
#
loop_
_entity.id
_entity.type
_entity.pdbx_description
1 polymer ?
#
loop_
_entity_poly.entity_id
_entity_poly.type
_entity_poly.pdbx_seq_one_letter_code
_entity_poly.pdbx_strand_id
1 'polypeptide(L)'
;ADVDCLLLLIENELPLGRDEWERLAASYNANRPRGAPERDFESLRRKFKVLYSTRKPTGTPNMPPHVKKAKEVKLAIDEKANVIEMDDEADEDRPIEPDFCFE
;
A
#
# COMPACT_ATOMS: atom_id res chain seq x y z
N ALA A 1 -2.56 -11.78 -13.39
CA ALA A 1 -1.37 -12.52 -12.93
C ALA A 1 -0.50 -11.66 -12.02
N ASP A 2 0.14 -10.63 -12.56
CA ASP A 2 1.13 -9.81 -11.85
C ASP A 2 0.59 -9.07 -10.58
N VAL A 3 -0.64 -8.54 -10.64
CA VAL A 3 -1.28 -7.88 -9.48
C VAL A 3 -1.76 -8.85 -8.40
N ASP A 4 -2.29 -10.03 -8.77
CA ASP A 4 -2.73 -11.02 -7.77
C ASP A 4 -1.54 -11.60 -7.02
N CYS A 5 -0.42 -11.89 -7.71
CA CYS A 5 0.83 -12.31 -7.07
C CYS A 5 1.35 -11.26 -6.09
N LEU A 6 1.29 -9.98 -6.47
CA LEU A 6 1.67 -8.88 -5.58
C LEU A 6 0.76 -8.82 -4.34
N LEU A 7 -0.56 -8.87 -4.52
CA LEU A 7 -1.51 -8.81 -3.42
C LEU A 7 -1.35 -10.01 -2.46
N LEU A 8 -1.14 -11.22 -2.98
CA LEU A 8 -0.89 -12.40 -2.16
C LEU A 8 0.38 -12.27 -1.32
N LEU A 9 1.47 -11.77 -1.90
CA LEU A 9 2.73 -11.58 -1.15
C LEU A 9 2.56 -10.52 -0.06
N ILE A 10 1.87 -9.41 -0.37
CA ILE A 10 1.61 -8.35 0.61
C ILE A 10 0.69 -8.86 1.72
N GLU A 11 -0.32 -9.69 1.40
CA GLU A 11 -1.21 -10.32 2.38
C GLU A 11 -0.46 -11.28 3.31
N ASN A 12 0.54 -12.00 2.80
CA ASN A 12 1.35 -12.92 3.61
C ASN A 12 2.40 -12.20 4.47
N GLU A 13 3.12 -11.22 3.91
CA GLU A 13 4.23 -10.56 4.61
C GLU A 13 3.77 -9.32 5.41
N LEU A 14 2.64 -8.71 5.03
CA LEU A 14 2.11 -7.47 5.61
C LEU A 14 3.22 -6.43 5.86
N PRO A 15 3.87 -5.93 4.79
CA PRO A 15 5.06 -5.10 4.90
C PRO A 15 4.72 -3.73 5.51
N LEU A 16 5.29 -3.45 6.68
CA LEU A 16 5.13 -2.19 7.41
C LEU A 16 6.23 -1.19 7.04
N GLY A 17 7.48 -1.67 6.91
CA GLY A 17 8.68 -0.91 6.68
C GLY A 17 9.41 -1.24 5.38
N ARG A 18 10.41 -0.41 5.05
CA ARG A 18 11.20 -0.52 3.82
C ARG A 18 11.83 -1.91 3.65
N ASP A 19 12.44 -2.45 4.70
CA ASP A 19 13.12 -3.75 4.67
C ASP A 19 12.16 -4.90 4.30
N GLU A 20 10.91 -4.86 4.79
CA GLU A 20 9.88 -5.84 4.43
C GLU A 20 9.45 -5.69 2.97
N TRP A 21 9.36 -4.46 2.46
CA TRP A 21 9.11 -4.21 1.04
C TRP A 21 10.26 -4.71 0.14
N GLU A 22 11.52 -4.56 0.57
CA GLU A 22 12.69 -5.07 -0.15
C GLU A 22 12.69 -6.61 -0.20
N ARG A 23 12.38 -7.27 0.92
CA ARG A 23 12.19 -8.74 0.96
C ARG A 23 11.07 -9.21 0.05
N LEU A 24 9.94 -8.52 0.08
CA LEU A 24 8.80 -8.83 -0.78
C LEU A 24 9.17 -8.70 -2.26
N ALA A 25 9.90 -7.65 -2.63
CA ALA A 25 10.38 -7.48 -4.00
C ALA A 25 11.34 -8.59 -4.42
N ALA A 26 12.23 -9.04 -3.55
CA ALA A 26 13.10 -10.17 -3.81
C ALA A 26 12.30 -11.47 -4.05
N SER A 27 11.29 -11.74 -3.22
CA SER A 27 10.37 -12.89 -3.37
C SER A 27 9.56 -12.80 -4.67
N TYR A 28 9.06 -11.61 -5.00
CA TYR A 28 8.34 -11.32 -6.24
C TYR A 28 9.23 -11.57 -7.47
N ASN A 29 10.47 -11.09 -7.45
CA ASN A 29 11.44 -11.24 -8.53
C ASN A 29 11.95 -12.69 -8.64
N ALA A 30 12.02 -13.45 -7.53
CA ALA A 30 12.36 -14.86 -7.53
C ALA A 30 11.29 -15.73 -8.22
N ASN A 31 10.02 -15.36 -8.09
CA ASN A 31 8.89 -16.07 -8.70
C ASN A 31 8.58 -15.61 -10.14
N ARG A 32 9.41 -14.76 -10.75
CA ARG A 32 9.18 -14.25 -12.11
C ARG A 32 9.53 -15.30 -13.19
N PRO A 33 8.84 -15.27 -14.35
CA PRO A 33 9.26 -16.07 -15.49
C PRO A 33 10.63 -15.62 -16.02
N ARG A 34 11.46 -16.59 -16.43
CA ARG A 34 12.83 -16.36 -16.95
C ARG A 34 12.78 -15.36 -18.11
N GLY A 35 13.36 -14.17 -17.92
CA GLY A 35 13.38 -13.09 -18.91
C GLY A 35 12.50 -11.87 -18.60
N ALA A 36 11.68 -11.90 -17.55
CA ALA A 36 10.98 -10.71 -17.08
C ALA A 36 11.97 -9.73 -16.40
N PRO A 37 11.80 -8.40 -16.55
CA PRO A 37 12.64 -7.41 -15.87
C PRO A 37 12.47 -7.48 -14.35
N GLU A 38 13.50 -7.05 -13.61
CA GLU A 38 13.40 -6.90 -12.15
C GLU A 38 12.45 -5.75 -11.83
N ARG A 39 11.68 -5.90 -10.76
CA ARG A 39 10.82 -4.84 -10.25
C ARG A 39 11.34 -4.37 -8.92
N ASP A 40 11.55 -3.06 -8.83
CA ASP A 40 11.92 -2.40 -7.59
C ASP A 40 10.77 -2.42 -6.58
N PHE A 41 11.12 -2.51 -5.31
CA PHE A 41 10.15 -2.46 -4.21
C PHE A 41 9.34 -1.15 -4.24
N GLU A 42 9.95 -0.03 -4.65
CA GLU A 42 9.26 1.26 -4.80
C GLU A 42 8.15 1.20 -5.85
N SER A 43 8.42 0.53 -6.98
CA SER A 43 7.44 0.32 -8.05
C SER A 43 6.28 -0.55 -7.57
N LEU A 44 6.57 -1.62 -6.83
CA LEU A 44 5.56 -2.50 -6.24
C LEU A 44 4.71 -1.77 -5.19
N ARG A 45 5.35 -1.03 -4.28
CA ARG A 45 4.70 -0.23 -3.24
C ARG A 45 3.82 0.85 -3.85
N ARG A 46 4.32 1.58 -4.86
CA ARG A 46 3.54 2.60 -5.58
C ARG A 46 2.32 1.98 -6.27
N LYS A 47 2.48 0.80 -6.86
CA LYS A 47 1.36 0.09 -7.50
C LYS A 47 0.32 -0.37 -6.49
N PHE A 48 0.73 -0.91 -5.34
CA PHE A 48 -0.17 -1.23 -4.24
C PHE A 48 -0.90 0.02 -3.72
N LYS A 49 -0.18 1.15 -3.59
CA LYS A 49 -0.77 2.45 -3.26
C LYS A 49 -1.86 2.87 -4.21
N VAL A 50 -1.61 2.78 -5.52
CA VAL A 50 -2.64 3.06 -6.52
C VAL A 50 -3.84 2.13 -6.34
N LEU A 51 -3.65 0.83 -6.08
CA LEU A 51 -4.74 -0.13 -5.93
C LEU A 51 -5.66 0.18 -4.74
N TYR A 52 -5.10 0.44 -3.55
CA TYR A 52 -5.95 0.76 -2.38
C TYR A 52 -6.49 2.20 -2.41
N SER A 53 -5.74 3.16 -2.98
CA SER A 53 -6.17 4.55 -3.17
C SER A 53 -7.17 4.71 -4.29
N THR A 54 -7.31 3.73 -5.19
CA THR A 54 -8.38 3.73 -6.19
C THR A 54 -9.71 3.81 -5.45
N ARG A 55 -10.34 4.99 -5.53
CA ARG A 55 -11.67 5.23 -4.97
C ARG A 55 -12.66 4.33 -5.71
N LYS A 56 -13.73 3.93 -5.02
CA LYS A 56 -14.90 3.34 -5.67
C LYS A 56 -15.20 4.20 -6.90
N PRO A 57 -15.27 3.65 -8.13
CA PRO A 57 -15.74 4.44 -9.24
C PRO A 57 -17.13 4.94 -8.85
N THR A 58 -17.28 6.25 -8.74
CA THR A 58 -18.55 6.92 -8.41
C THR A 58 -19.52 6.60 -9.54
N GLY A 59 -20.22 5.46 -9.46
CA GLY A 59 -21.15 5.02 -10.50
C GLY A 59 -21.21 3.51 -10.79
N THR A 60 -20.33 2.66 -10.25
CA THR A 60 -20.44 1.20 -10.43
C THR A 60 -20.66 0.47 -9.09
N PRO A 61 -21.77 -0.27 -8.93
CA PRO A 61 -22.08 -1.02 -7.71
C PRO A 61 -21.19 -2.27 -7.50
N ASN A 62 -20.39 -2.66 -8.49
CA ASN A 62 -19.51 -3.84 -8.39
C ASN A 62 -18.05 -3.40 -8.30
N MET A 63 -17.49 -3.43 -7.08
CA MET A 63 -16.07 -3.17 -6.86
C MET A 63 -15.23 -4.29 -7.52
N PRO A 64 -14.18 -3.97 -8.28
CA PRO A 64 -13.33 -5.00 -8.85
C PRO A 64 -12.70 -5.86 -7.74
N PRO A 65 -12.61 -7.20 -7.91
CA PRO A 65 -12.16 -8.11 -6.84
C PRO A 65 -10.74 -7.81 -6.35
N HIS A 66 -9.87 -7.31 -7.24
CA HIS A 66 -8.51 -6.90 -6.89
C HIS A 66 -8.47 -5.62 -6.04
N VAL A 67 -9.42 -4.68 -6.22
CA VAL A 67 -9.51 -3.46 -5.39
C VAL A 67 -10.04 -3.81 -4.00
N LYS A 68 -11.00 -4.75 -3.91
CA LYS A 68 -11.52 -5.23 -2.63
C LYS A 68 -10.41 -5.88 -1.81
N LYS A 69 -9.68 -6.85 -2.40
CA LYS A 69 -8.52 -7.48 -1.76
C LYS A 69 -7.47 -6.45 -1.32
N ALA A 70 -7.11 -5.49 -2.18
CA ALA A 70 -6.14 -4.46 -1.82
C ALA A 70 -6.55 -3.64 -0.58
N LYS A 71 -7.85 -3.37 -0.41
CA LYS A 71 -8.38 -2.68 0.76
C LYS A 71 -8.39 -3.57 2.01
N GLU A 72 -8.75 -4.84 1.88
CA GLU A 72 -8.67 -5.81 2.99
C GLU A 72 -7.22 -5.98 3.46
N VAL A 73 -6.27 -6.14 2.54
CA VAL A 73 -4.84 -6.21 2.87
C VAL A 73 -4.35 -4.90 3.50
N LYS A 74 -4.79 -3.73 3.01
CA LYS A 74 -4.44 -2.46 3.66
C LYS A 74 -4.98 -2.37 5.08
N LEU A 75 -6.18 -2.88 5.35
CA LEU A 75 -6.77 -2.94 6.69
C LEU A 75 -5.96 -3.86 7.60
N ALA A 76 -5.56 -5.04 7.11
CA ALA A 76 -4.72 -5.98 7.87
C ALA A 76 -3.33 -5.39 8.20
N ILE A 77 -2.73 -4.64 7.28
CA ILE A 77 -1.49 -3.89 7.55
C ILE A 77 -1.73 -2.81 8.60
N ASP A 78 -2.84 -2.09 8.51
CA ASP A 78 -3.23 -1.03 9.46
C ASP A 78 -3.49 -1.59 10.86
N GLU A 79 -4.18 -2.72 10.96
CA GLU A 79 -4.42 -3.43 12.22
C GLU A 79 -3.11 -3.93 12.83
N LYS A 80 -2.21 -4.52 12.02
CA LYS A 80 -0.87 -4.92 12.47
C LYS A 80 -0.04 -3.72 12.92
N ALA A 81 -0.17 -2.57 12.28
CA ALA A 81 0.49 -1.32 12.69
C ALA A 81 -0.12 -0.73 13.96
N ASN A 82 -1.45 -0.72 14.07
CA ASN A 82 -2.20 -0.22 15.23
C ASN A 82 -1.97 -1.07 16.49
N VAL A 83 -1.75 -2.38 16.33
CA VAL A 83 -1.31 -3.25 17.45
C VAL A 83 0.10 -2.88 17.94
N ILE A 84 0.93 -2.26 17.09
CA ILE A 84 2.26 -1.77 17.46
C ILE A 84 2.17 -0.36 18.10
N GLU A 85 1.13 0.41 17.79
CA GLU A 85 0.89 1.75 18.34
C GLU A 85 -0.13 1.70 19.50
N MET A 86 0.30 1.08 20.60
CA MET A 86 -0.33 1.25 21.91
C MET A 86 0.68 1.84 22.90
N ASP A 87 1.46 2.83 22.46
CA ASP A 87 2.15 3.86 23.27
C ASP A 87 2.84 4.87 22.32
N ASP A 88 2.14 5.96 21.94
CA ASP A 88 2.66 7.34 21.87
C ASP A 88 1.55 8.28 21.32
N GLU A 89 0.88 8.92 22.27
CA GLU A 89 0.35 10.29 22.23
C GLU A 89 -0.05 10.90 20.86
N ALA A 90 -1.37 10.99 20.68
CA ALA A 90 -2.05 11.90 19.77
C ALA A 90 -1.53 13.35 19.87
N ASP A 91 -1.50 14.09 18.75
CA ASP A 91 -2.51 15.10 18.41
C ASP A 91 -2.03 16.19 17.41
N GLU A 92 -2.94 16.55 16.50
CA GLU A 92 -3.10 17.82 15.77
C GLU A 92 -2.22 18.23 14.56
N ASP A 93 -2.74 17.89 13.37
CA ASP A 93 -2.59 18.63 12.11
C ASP A 93 -3.19 20.04 12.26
N ARG A 94 -2.36 21.05 12.52
CA ARG A 94 -2.76 22.46 12.37
C ARG A 94 -2.61 22.87 10.90
N PRO A 95 -3.67 23.33 10.23
CA PRO A 95 -3.53 23.89 8.89
C PRO A 95 -2.73 25.19 8.98
N ILE A 96 -1.60 25.23 8.26
CA ILE A 96 -0.79 26.44 8.06
C ILE A 96 -1.67 27.45 7.33
N GLU A 97 -2.12 28.49 8.03
CA GLU A 97 -2.71 29.66 7.40
C GLU A 97 -1.65 30.33 6.50
N PRO A 98 -1.93 30.55 5.20
CA PRO A 98 -1.05 31.34 4.37
C PRO A 98 -1.22 32.81 4.76
N ASP A 99 -0.19 33.38 5.39
CA ASP A 99 -0.11 34.82 5.62
C ASP A 99 0.08 35.53 4.27
N PHE A 100 -1.04 35.81 3.60
CA PHE A 100 -1.13 36.83 2.59
C PHE A 100 -1.24 38.19 3.29
N CYS A 101 -0.10 38.84 3.52
CA CYS A 101 -0.07 40.29 3.68
C CYS A 101 0.39 40.92 2.36
N PHE A 102 -0.59 41.43 1.61
CA PHE A 102 -0.40 42.46 0.61
C PHE A 102 -0.69 43.80 1.31
N GLU A 103 0.36 44.62 1.48
CA GLU A 103 0.45 46.08 1.22
C GLU A 103 1.63 46.70 1.98
#